data_AF-A0A962T2Q4-F1
#
_entry.id   AF-A0A962T2Q4-F1
#
_cell.length_a   1.000
_cell.length_b   1.000
_cell.length_c   1.000
_cell.angle_alpha   90.00
_cell.angle_beta   90.00
_cell.angle_gamma   90.00
#
_symmetry.space_group_name_H-M   'P 1'
#
loop_
_entity.id
_entity.type
_entity.pdbx_description
1 polymer ?
#
loop_
_entity_poly.entity_id
_entity_poly.type
_entity_poly.pdbx_seq_one_letter_code
_entity_poly.pdbx_strand_id
1 'polypeptide(L)'
;KHFYPRRPVDASHPEAVIDFNRCILCELCVRASRDVDGKNIFAVEGRGIQAHLVVNTPSGQLGATNFSIHDKAAQVCPTGSILTKHQGYNIPIGQRLYDRKPINVVGDVAQLSESLGGRRHD
;
A
#
# COMPACT_ATOMS: atom_id res chain seq x y z
N LYS A 1 -16.04 14.68 -15.42
CA LYS A 1 -16.15 13.86 -14.18
C LYS A 1 -14.91 12.96 -14.00
N HIS A 2 -13.70 13.52 -14.18
CA HIS A 2 -12.45 12.74 -14.36
C HIS A 2 -11.39 12.98 -13.29
N PHE A 3 -11.44 14.10 -12.57
CA PHE A 3 -10.39 14.50 -11.63
C PHE A 3 -10.45 13.78 -10.28
N TYR A 4 -11.61 13.20 -9.92
CA TYR A 4 -11.85 12.55 -8.63
C TYR A 4 -12.66 11.27 -8.82
N PRO A 5 -12.03 10.16 -9.23
CA PRO A 5 -12.71 8.87 -9.26
C PRO A 5 -13.24 8.56 -7.86
N ARG A 6 -14.45 8.00 -7.78
CA ARG A 6 -15.02 7.50 -6.53
C ARG A 6 -14.85 5.98 -6.51
N ARG A 7 -13.67 5.52 -6.08
CA ARG A 7 -13.42 4.09 -5.86
C ARG A 7 -13.77 3.75 -4.40
N PRO A 8 -14.34 2.56 -4.14
CA PRO A 8 -14.63 2.13 -2.78
C PRO A 8 -13.32 2.01 -1.98
N VAL A 9 -13.42 2.08 -0.65
CA VAL A 9 -12.34 1.64 0.24
C VAL A 9 -12.57 0.17 0.53
N ASP A 10 -11.52 -0.65 0.43
CA ASP A 10 -11.56 -2.03 0.87
C ASP A 10 -11.03 -2.14 2.30
N ALA A 11 -11.92 -2.42 3.24
CA ALA A 11 -11.61 -2.64 4.65
C ALA A 11 -11.91 -4.08 5.09
N SER A 12 -12.06 -5.01 4.15
CA SER A 12 -12.48 -6.39 4.39
C SER A 12 -11.44 -7.23 5.15
N HIS A 13 -10.15 -6.93 5.01
CA HIS A 13 -9.09 -7.59 5.77
C HIS A 13 -9.09 -7.13 7.24
N PRO A 14 -8.94 -8.00 8.25
CA PRO A 14 -9.03 -7.61 9.67
C PRO A 14 -8.02 -6.54 10.08
N GLU A 15 -6.82 -6.56 9.50
CA GLU A 15 -5.69 -5.71 9.92
C GLU A 15 -5.24 -4.69 8.86
N ALA A 16 -5.83 -4.70 7.67
CA ALA A 16 -5.40 -3.85 6.56
C ALA A 16 -6.57 -3.16 5.86
N VAL A 17 -6.29 -2.01 5.26
CA VAL A 17 -7.22 -1.21 4.45
C VAL A 17 -6.54 -0.84 3.14
N ILE A 18 -7.31 -0.87 2.05
CA ILE A 18 -6.92 -0.32 0.76
C ILE A 18 -7.78 0.88 0.39
N ASP A 19 -7.17 2.05 0.24
CA ASP A 19 -7.76 3.21 -0.41
C ASP A 19 -7.28 3.28 -1.87
N PHE A 20 -8.12 2.82 -2.79
CA PHE A 20 -7.82 2.78 -4.22
C PHE A 20 -7.73 4.18 -4.87
N ASN A 21 -8.19 5.23 -4.21
CA ASN A 21 -8.09 6.60 -4.71
C ASN A 21 -6.69 7.20 -4.47
N ARG A 22 -5.89 6.62 -3.56
CA ARG A 22 -4.50 7.03 -3.27
C ARG A 22 -3.46 6.21 -4.04
N CYS A 23 -3.89 5.21 -4.81
CA CYS A 23 -3.02 4.38 -5.61
C CYS A 23 -2.50 5.16 -6.82
N ILE A 24 -1.18 5.16 -6.99
CA ILE A 24 -0.49 5.80 -8.13
C ILE A 24 -0.08 4.81 -9.22
N LEU A 25 -0.54 3.55 -9.14
CA LEU A 25 -0.24 2.49 -10.11
C LEU A 25 1.26 2.21 -10.31
N CYS A 26 2.06 2.29 -9.24
CA CYS A 26 3.50 1.99 -9.28
C CYS A 26 3.84 0.49 -9.39
N GLU A 27 2.84 -0.39 -9.26
CA GLU A 27 2.96 -1.85 -9.30
C GLU A 27 3.94 -2.49 -8.28
N LEU A 28 4.39 -1.76 -7.26
CA LEU A 28 5.26 -2.31 -6.23
C LEU A 28 4.57 -3.42 -5.44
N CYS A 29 3.31 -3.25 -5.03
CA CYS A 29 2.55 -4.29 -4.34
C CYS A 29 2.26 -5.51 -5.23
N VAL A 30 2.03 -5.29 -6.53
CA VAL A 30 1.84 -6.38 -7.52
C VAL A 30 3.10 -7.23 -7.61
N ARG A 31 4.25 -6.58 -7.86
CA ARG A 31 5.54 -7.28 -7.96
C ARG A 31 5.95 -7.94 -6.64
N ALA A 32 5.82 -7.23 -5.52
CA ALA A 32 6.12 -7.82 -4.20
C ALA A 32 5.25 -9.06 -3.92
N SER A 33 3.94 -8.97 -4.17
CA SER A 33 3.03 -10.10 -3.92
C SER A 33 3.32 -11.31 -4.81
N ARG A 34 3.78 -11.10 -6.05
CA ARG A 34 4.13 -12.19 -6.96
C ARG A 34 5.54 -12.73 -6.70
N ASP A 35 6.52 -11.85 -6.69
CA ASP A 35 7.95 -12.19 -6.81
C ASP A 35 8.59 -12.46 -5.45
N VAL A 36 8.07 -11.87 -4.37
CA VAL A 36 8.60 -12.04 -3.00
C VAL A 36 7.67 -12.89 -2.15
N ASP A 37 6.38 -12.54 -2.10
CA ASP A 37 5.42 -13.24 -1.24
C ASP A 37 4.89 -14.53 -1.88
N GLY A 38 4.97 -14.67 -3.21
CA GLY A 38 4.46 -15.83 -3.95
C GLY A 38 2.93 -15.97 -3.95
N LYS A 39 2.18 -14.92 -3.62
CA LYS A 39 0.72 -14.95 -3.40
C LYS A 39 -0.12 -14.42 -4.57
N ASN A 40 0.45 -13.61 -5.46
CA ASN A 40 -0.27 -13.03 -6.62
C ASN A 40 -1.61 -12.35 -6.26
N ILE A 41 -1.64 -11.63 -5.15
CA ILE A 41 -2.86 -11.02 -4.57
C ILE A 41 -3.34 -9.81 -5.37
N PHE A 42 -2.42 -9.07 -6.00
CA PHE A 42 -2.74 -7.82 -6.67
C PHE A 42 -2.53 -7.90 -8.17
N ALA A 43 -3.35 -7.17 -8.92
CA ALA A 43 -3.17 -6.92 -10.35
C ALA A 43 -3.61 -5.49 -10.70
N VAL A 44 -3.32 -5.05 -11.93
CA VAL A 44 -3.87 -3.80 -12.49
C VAL A 44 -4.86 -4.17 -13.59
N GLU A 45 -6.07 -3.63 -13.50
CA GLU A 45 -7.12 -3.80 -14.50
C GLU A 45 -7.50 -2.45 -15.12
N GLY A 46 -8.07 -2.49 -16.33
CA GLY A 46 -8.53 -1.32 -17.05
C GLY A 46 -7.46 -0.70 -17.94
N ARG A 47 -7.79 0.42 -18.58
CA ARG A 47 -6.89 1.14 -19.50
C ARG A 47 -7.05 2.65 -19.37
N GLY A 48 -5.97 3.38 -19.65
CA GLY A 48 -5.94 4.84 -19.55
C GLY A 48 -6.39 5.31 -18.17
N ILE A 49 -7.30 6.28 -18.13
CA ILE A 49 -7.83 6.82 -16.85
C ILE A 49 -8.68 5.80 -16.06
N GLN A 50 -9.08 4.69 -16.68
CA GLN A 50 -9.81 3.60 -16.01
C GLN A 50 -8.88 2.56 -15.38
N ALA A 51 -7.57 2.67 -15.56
CA ALA A 51 -6.62 1.78 -14.93
C ALA A 51 -6.72 1.92 -13.40
N HIS A 52 -6.80 0.79 -12.70
CA HIS A 52 -6.90 0.74 -11.25
C HIS A 52 -6.32 -0.58 -10.71
N LEU A 53 -5.87 -0.52 -9.45
CA LEU A 53 -5.44 -1.72 -8.71
C LEU A 53 -6.67 -2.55 -8.37
N VAL A 54 -6.56 -3.87 -8.53
CA VAL A 54 -7.57 -4.85 -8.14
C VAL A 54 -6.95 -5.93 -7.25
N VAL A 55 -7.80 -6.57 -6.45
CA VAL A 55 -7.44 -7.77 -5.69
C VAL A 55 -7.87 -8.98 -6.51
N ASN A 56 -6.97 -9.95 -6.69
CA ASN A 56 -7.14 -11.13 -7.52
C ASN A 56 -8.01 -12.20 -6.83
N THR A 57 -9.27 -11.85 -6.59
CA THR A 57 -10.31 -12.73 -6.06
C THR A 57 -11.62 -12.46 -6.78
N PRO A 58 -12.57 -13.42 -6.84
CA PRO A 58 -13.88 -13.18 -7.42
C PRO A 58 -14.66 -12.02 -6.77
N SER A 59 -14.45 -11.77 -5.47
CA SER A 59 -15.08 -10.66 -4.75
C SER A 59 -14.35 -9.32 -4.91
N GLY A 60 -13.10 -9.33 -5.39
CA GLY A 60 -12.25 -8.14 -5.43
C GLY A 60 -11.86 -7.62 -4.04
N GLN A 61 -11.99 -8.45 -2.99
CA GLN A 61 -11.78 -8.06 -1.60
C GLN A 61 -10.51 -8.67 -1.02
N LEU A 62 -9.72 -7.87 -0.32
CA LEU A 62 -8.47 -8.27 0.34
C LEU A 62 -8.71 -9.33 1.42
N GLY A 63 -9.81 -9.23 2.17
CA GLY A 63 -10.19 -10.18 3.21
C GLY A 63 -10.53 -11.59 2.69
N ALA A 64 -10.70 -11.76 1.38
CA ALA A 64 -10.90 -13.07 0.74
C ALA A 64 -9.57 -13.72 0.28
N THR A 65 -8.42 -13.13 0.64
CA THR A 65 -7.08 -13.62 0.27
C THR A 65 -6.34 -14.14 1.50
N ASN A 66 -5.16 -14.73 1.29
CA ASN A 66 -4.20 -15.05 2.35
C ASN A 66 -3.18 -13.91 2.61
N PHE A 67 -3.56 -12.65 2.33
CA PHE A 67 -2.75 -11.48 2.65
C PHE A 67 -2.38 -11.45 4.13
N SER A 68 -1.16 -11.00 4.43
CA SER A 68 -0.70 -10.73 5.80
C SER A 68 -0.08 -9.35 5.87
N ILE A 69 -0.19 -8.68 7.03
CA ILE A 69 0.52 -7.41 7.27
C ILE A 69 2.05 -7.56 7.28
N HIS A 70 2.55 -8.80 7.40
CA HIS A 70 3.96 -9.12 7.32
C HIS A 70 4.45 -9.36 5.89
N ASP A 71 3.53 -9.41 4.92
CA ASP A 71 3.91 -9.58 3.51
C ASP A 71 4.70 -8.37 3.02
N LYS A 72 5.64 -8.61 2.10
CA LYS A 72 6.35 -7.55 1.40
C LYS A 72 5.35 -6.59 0.75
N ALA A 73 4.29 -7.12 0.14
CA ALA A 73 3.25 -6.33 -0.50
C ALA A 73 2.53 -5.34 0.45
N ALA A 74 2.46 -5.64 1.75
CA ALA A 74 1.89 -4.74 2.77
C ALA A 74 2.80 -3.54 3.08
N GLN A 75 4.11 -3.67 2.84
CA GLN A 75 5.14 -2.76 3.31
C GLN A 75 5.67 -1.83 2.20
N VAL A 76 5.50 -2.20 0.93
CA VAL A 76 6.13 -1.49 -0.22
C VAL A 76 5.32 -0.33 -0.80
N CYS A 77 4.06 -0.11 -0.40
CA CYS A 77 3.23 0.94 -1.00
C CYS A 77 3.78 2.35 -0.70
N PRO A 78 4.34 3.10 -1.67
CA PRO A 78 5.11 4.33 -1.37
C PRO A 78 4.22 5.52 -0.96
N THR A 79 2.90 5.39 -1.09
CA THR A 79 1.93 6.40 -0.70
C THR A 79 1.22 5.95 0.59
N GLY A 80 -0.10 5.96 0.60
CA GLY A 80 -0.93 5.42 1.68
C GLY A 80 -2.13 4.69 1.09
N SER A 81 -1.94 4.00 -0.04
CA SER A 81 -3.02 3.22 -0.65
C SER A 81 -3.23 1.90 0.08
N ILE A 82 -2.17 1.23 0.53
CA ILE A 82 -2.24 0.04 1.39
C ILE A 82 -1.79 0.47 2.79
N LEU A 83 -2.66 0.31 3.79
CA LEU A 83 -2.47 0.80 5.14
C LEU A 83 -2.77 -0.28 6.18
N THR A 84 -1.95 -0.35 7.22
CA THR A 84 -2.25 -1.14 8.42
C THR A 84 -3.28 -0.41 9.27
N LYS A 85 -4.31 -1.12 9.73
CA LYS A 85 -5.33 -0.56 10.63
C LYS A 85 -4.70 -0.21 11.97
N HIS A 86 -5.27 0.80 12.63
CA HIS A 86 -4.87 1.26 13.98
C HIS A 86 -3.44 1.81 14.12
N GLN A 87 -2.70 2.02 13.03
CA GLN A 87 -1.33 2.57 13.07
C GLN A 87 -1.22 4.02 12.55
N GLY A 88 -2.35 4.69 12.30
CA GLY A 88 -2.37 6.06 11.79
C GLY A 88 -2.00 7.10 12.85
N TYR A 89 -1.20 8.10 12.47
CA TYR A 89 -0.83 9.26 13.29
C TYR A 89 0.00 8.96 14.55
N ASN A 90 0.64 7.79 14.60
CA ASN A 90 1.47 7.38 15.75
C ASN A 90 2.81 8.14 15.86
N ILE A 91 3.28 8.74 14.75
CA ILE A 91 4.53 9.53 14.73
C ILE A 91 4.18 11.02 14.79
N PRO A 92 4.66 11.76 15.83
CA PRO A 92 4.40 13.18 15.97
C PRO A 92 4.87 14.01 14.77
N ILE A 93 4.18 15.12 14.53
CA ILE A 93 4.61 16.13 13.55
C ILE A 93 6.01 16.64 13.91
N GLY A 94 6.87 16.78 12.91
CA GLY A 94 8.28 17.13 13.06
C GLY A 94 9.19 15.92 13.31
N GLN A 95 8.62 14.71 13.41
CA GLN A 95 9.34 13.45 13.56
C GLN A 95 9.01 12.43 12.47
N ARG A 96 8.08 12.76 11.54
CA ARG A 96 7.75 11.87 10.43
C ARG A 96 8.91 11.84 9.44
N LEU A 97 8.97 10.75 8.69
CA LEU A 97 10.10 10.40 7.85
C LEU A 97 10.61 11.53 6.95
N TYR A 98 9.69 12.26 6.33
CA TYR A 98 10.00 13.33 5.39
C TYR A 98 9.84 14.74 5.96
N ASP A 99 9.63 14.90 7.27
CA ASP A 99 9.42 16.22 7.88
C ASP A 99 10.68 17.08 7.88
N ARG A 100 11.86 16.46 8.04
CA ARG A 100 13.14 17.17 8.20
C ARG A 100 14.05 17.08 6.98
N LYS A 101 13.88 16.04 6.17
CA LYS A 101 14.77 15.72 5.05
C LYS A 101 13.95 15.33 3.81
N PRO A 102 14.30 15.85 2.63
CA PRO A 102 13.63 15.48 1.39
C PRO A 102 13.95 14.03 0.97
N ILE A 103 13.16 13.49 0.04
CA ILE A 103 13.26 12.10 -0.41
C ILE A 103 14.62 11.72 -0.99
N ASN A 104 15.32 12.65 -1.66
CA ASN A 104 16.66 12.42 -2.20
C ASN A 104 17.74 12.24 -1.11
N VAL A 105 17.45 12.62 0.13
CA VAL A 105 18.36 12.43 1.28
C VAL A 105 17.97 11.21 2.10
N VAL A 106 16.67 10.94 2.25
CA VAL A 106 16.17 9.81 3.04
C VAL A 106 16.29 8.49 2.29
N GLY A 107 15.99 8.46 0.99
CA GLY A 107 15.97 7.23 0.20
C GLY A 107 14.67 6.43 0.35
N ASP A 108 14.79 5.10 0.26
CA ASP A 108 13.67 4.16 0.26
C ASP A 108 13.04 4.02 1.66
N VAL A 109 11.74 4.32 1.77
CA VAL A 109 10.94 4.19 3.01
C VAL A 109 10.97 2.80 3.61
N ALA A 110 11.17 1.80 2.75
CA ALA A 110 11.07 0.40 3.10
C ALA A 110 12.35 -0.12 3.78
N GLN A 111 13.41 0.68 3.78
CA GLN A 111 14.69 0.36 4.45
C GLN A 111 14.77 0.91 5.88
N LEU A 112 13.71 1.58 6.37
CA LEU A 112 13.73 2.29 7.64
C LEU A 112 12.92 1.56 8.72
N SER A 113 13.35 1.67 9.97
CA SER A 113 12.67 1.05 11.11
C SER A 113 11.27 1.64 11.35
N GLU A 114 10.33 0.86 11.88
CA GLU A 114 8.99 1.30 12.30
C GLU A 114 8.99 2.53 13.19
N SER A 115 9.98 2.64 14.10
CA SER A 115 10.15 3.80 14.98
C SER A 115 10.50 5.11 14.26
N LEU A 116 10.90 5.04 13.00
CA LEU A 116 11.20 6.19 12.12
C LEU A 116 10.14 6.36 11.03
N GLY A 117 9.02 5.62 11.11
CA GLY A 117 7.97 5.62 10.10
C GLY A 117 8.28 4.79 8.85
N GLY A 118 9.35 3.97 8.87
CA GLY A 118 9.57 2.96 7.85
C GLY A 118 8.77 1.69 8.13
N ARG A 119 8.61 0.81 7.15
CA ARG A 119 7.96 -0.50 7.33
C ARG A 119 9.04 -1.55 7.11
N ARG A 120 9.45 -2.23 8.19
CA ARG A 120 10.58 -3.18 8.16
C ARG A 120 10.39 -4.22 7.07
N HIS A 121 11.51 -4.70 6.54
CA HIS A 121 11.60 -5.70 5.47
C HIS A 121 12.47 -6.90 5.90
N ASP A 122 12.49 -7.20 7.19
CA ASP A 122 13.14 -8.42 7.68
C ASP A 122 12.46 -9.68 7.10
#